data_AF-A0A7C5BJ42-F1
#
_entry.id   AF-A0A7C5BJ42-F1
#
_cell.length_a   1.000
_cell.length_b   1.000
_cell.length_c   1.000
_cell.angle_alpha   90.00
_cell.angle_beta   90.00
_cell.angle_gamma   90.00
#
_symmetry.space_group_name_H-M   'P 1'
#
loop_
_entity.id
_entity.type
_entity.pdbx_description
1 polymer ?
#
loop_
_entity_poly.entity_id
_entity_poly.type
_entity_poly.pdbx_seq_one_letter_code
_entity_poly.pdbx_strand_id
1 'polypeptide(L)'
;MKLLVSTWGLPTNWSDSTYEFNGSTSRACTTLKLLHKNYDRSIVIVLDSLIDVAGKGREDSQCAKCFYSHKSDFTQGTYAELVEKVKETVSGTLDCLGIQNADVMVLPATGSPAGNWRFNGNMMDYISVGLMGIYEYIKNQEDLDEIALDLTHGINFMPALSFRMVQIISQLAFLNNESQKRVKFVAYNSDPFTSKCNLNINRVHSEIITSVEIPKHLPSKMFLPNHPKGVFSDMNRLFANEINPIISSVFYPLPLALSSLAKNRFSIDPMKIWKQNVSIDGATVNREVSLDPVAINAMILSHILNEKVDFGCSIESLKVINERIYKRISPVEEVLIGNELEQIGRQIDEYQGDFPITLDKLMVDKYGNNGKYAGVVDKGASDSQLIHADKRVMIAHAGLQKEFVKLESSRKVIYVGEAAAIMKGAGLILN
;
A
#
# COMPACT_ATOMS: atom_id res chain seq x y z
N MET A 1 -3.66 18.39 0.26
CA MET A 1 -2.68 18.36 1.37
C MET A 1 -1.27 18.02 0.85
N LYS A 2 -0.23 18.64 1.41
CA LYS A 2 1.19 18.31 1.20
C LYS A 2 1.81 17.66 2.44
N LEU A 3 2.32 16.45 2.28
CA LEU A 3 2.93 15.65 3.35
C LEU A 3 4.45 15.60 3.20
N LEU A 4 5.19 15.85 4.28
CA LEU A 4 6.63 15.60 4.34
C LEU A 4 6.93 14.35 5.17
N VAL A 5 7.74 13.45 4.64
CA VAL A 5 8.31 12.31 5.36
C VAL A 5 9.80 12.58 5.53
N SER A 6 10.33 12.57 6.76
CA SER A 6 11.76 12.80 7.03
C SER A 6 12.37 11.60 7.74
N THR A 7 13.50 11.12 7.26
CA THR A 7 14.19 9.96 7.84
C THR A 7 15.30 10.41 8.77
N TRP A 8 15.29 9.90 10.00
CA TRP A 8 16.21 10.31 11.07
C TRP A 8 16.97 9.09 11.60
N GLY A 9 18.29 9.13 11.47
CA GLY A 9 19.23 8.33 12.24
C GLY A 9 19.38 8.87 13.66
N LEU A 10 20.60 8.88 14.20
CA LEU A 10 20.86 9.33 15.58
C LEU A 10 21.09 10.86 15.67
N PRO A 11 20.17 11.64 16.26
CA PRO A 11 20.27 13.10 16.27
C PRO A 11 21.48 13.66 17.03
N THR A 12 22.01 12.89 17.99
CA THR A 12 23.16 13.31 18.81
C THR A 12 24.46 13.43 18.02
N ASN A 13 24.51 12.90 16.79
CA ASN A 13 25.68 12.98 15.91
C ASN A 13 25.64 14.17 14.94
N TRP A 14 24.55 14.93 14.89
CA TRP A 14 24.40 16.03 13.95
C TRP A 14 24.96 17.34 14.53
N SER A 15 25.51 18.18 13.66
CA SER A 15 25.97 19.53 14.01
C SER A 15 25.07 20.60 13.44
N ASP A 16 25.01 21.73 14.15
CA ASP A 16 24.33 22.92 13.64
C ASP A 16 25.02 23.42 12.36
N SER A 17 24.24 23.52 11.29
CA SER A 17 24.67 24.01 9.98
C SER A 17 23.67 25.03 9.46
N THR A 18 24.09 25.87 8.51
CA THR A 18 23.16 26.74 7.78
C THR A 18 22.65 25.99 6.56
N TYR A 19 21.37 25.64 6.56
CA TYR A 19 20.71 25.03 5.41
C TYR A 19 20.06 26.09 4.53
N GLU A 20 20.07 25.87 3.22
CA GLU A 20 19.39 26.71 2.23
C GLU A 20 18.37 25.89 1.41
N PHE A 21 17.17 26.43 1.26
CA PHE A 21 16.08 25.82 0.50
C PHE A 21 15.15 26.88 -0.07
N ASN A 22 14.96 26.89 -1.39
CA ASN A 22 14.11 27.85 -2.11
C ASN A 22 14.38 29.32 -1.72
N GLY A 23 15.67 29.69 -1.61
CA GLY A 23 16.10 31.04 -1.21
C GLY A 23 15.90 31.40 0.27
N SER A 24 15.33 30.49 1.07
CA SER A 24 15.25 30.62 2.52
C SER A 24 16.43 29.93 3.18
N THR A 25 16.96 30.52 4.25
CA THR A 25 18.03 29.91 5.04
C THR A 25 17.61 29.67 6.48
N SER A 26 18.16 28.64 7.11
CA SER A 26 17.94 28.36 8.52
C SER A 26 19.16 27.68 9.13
N ARG A 27 19.66 28.22 10.24
CA ARG A 27 20.67 27.54 11.05
C ARG A 27 20.00 26.51 11.97
N ALA A 28 20.32 25.24 11.78
CA ALA A 28 19.74 24.13 12.52
C ALA A 28 20.65 22.89 12.45
N CYS A 29 20.47 21.94 13.36
CA CYS A 29 21.08 20.62 13.29
C CYS A 29 20.32 19.62 12.39
N THR A 30 19.15 20.01 11.88
CA THR A 30 18.31 19.18 11.01
C THR A 30 17.69 20.01 9.90
N THR A 31 17.53 19.41 8.71
CA THR A 31 16.86 19.98 7.54
C THR A 31 15.36 20.16 7.77
N LEU A 32 14.77 19.35 8.66
CA LEU A 32 13.33 19.35 8.94
C LEU A 32 12.84 20.73 9.40
N LYS A 33 13.63 21.48 10.17
CA LYS A 33 13.26 22.83 10.67
C LYS A 33 12.99 23.83 9.54
N LEU A 34 13.66 23.65 8.40
CA LEU A 34 13.46 24.49 7.20
C LEU A 34 12.38 23.90 6.29
N LEU A 35 12.44 22.59 6.03
CA LEU A 35 11.52 21.92 5.11
C LEU A 35 10.07 21.95 5.61
N HIS A 36 9.83 21.66 6.90
CA HIS A 36 8.49 21.55 7.50
C HIS A 36 7.59 22.76 7.21
N LYS A 37 8.17 23.96 7.10
CA LYS A 37 7.43 25.21 6.79
C LYS A 37 6.72 25.22 5.43
N ASN A 38 7.04 24.28 4.53
CA ASN A 38 6.49 24.20 3.18
C ASN A 38 5.43 23.08 3.03
N TYR A 39 5.11 22.37 4.11
CA TYR A 39 4.21 21.22 4.12
C TYR A 39 3.17 21.37 5.22
N ASP A 40 1.99 20.80 5.00
CA ASP A 40 0.87 20.91 5.94
C ASP A 40 1.10 20.03 7.18
N ARG A 41 1.81 18.91 6.98
CA ARG A 41 2.15 17.95 8.03
C ARG A 41 3.49 17.29 7.76
N SER A 42 4.13 16.78 8.81
CA SER A 42 5.33 15.95 8.68
C SER A 42 5.23 14.64 9.46
N ILE A 43 5.84 13.59 8.92
CA ILE A 43 6.08 12.32 9.59
C ILE A 43 7.59 12.12 9.69
N VAL A 44 8.10 12.01 10.92
CA VAL A 44 9.50 11.73 11.20
C VAL A 44 9.65 10.23 11.43
N ILE A 45 10.35 9.58 10.51
CA ILE A 45 10.65 8.15 10.57
C ILE A 45 11.97 7.94 11.28
N VAL A 46 11.92 7.24 12.40
CA VAL A 46 13.07 6.82 13.20
C VAL A 46 13.10 5.30 13.34
N LEU A 47 14.22 4.78 13.84
CA LEU A 47 14.37 3.37 14.15
C LEU A 47 14.15 3.09 15.64
N ASP A 48 13.58 1.94 15.99
CA ASP A 48 13.47 1.47 17.37
C ASP A 48 14.83 1.30 18.07
N SER A 49 15.92 1.23 17.30
CA SER A 49 17.28 1.27 17.79
C SER A 49 17.75 2.60 18.38
N LEU A 50 16.95 3.67 18.32
CA LEU A 50 17.28 4.91 19.02
C LEU A 50 17.29 4.77 20.54
N ILE A 51 16.80 3.65 21.07
CA ILE A 51 16.98 3.30 22.48
C ILE A 51 18.44 2.92 22.82
N ASP A 52 19.20 2.48 21.82
CA ASP A 52 20.62 2.09 21.93
C ASP A 52 21.52 3.25 21.51
N VAL A 53 21.85 4.11 22.48
CA VAL A 53 22.74 5.26 22.27
C VAL A 53 24.02 5.02 23.04
N ALA A 54 25.13 4.77 22.33
CA ALA A 54 26.47 4.68 22.90
C ALA A 54 27.31 5.91 22.58
N GLY A 55 28.18 6.28 23.52
CA GLY A 55 29.17 7.36 23.36
C GLY A 55 28.67 8.75 23.75
N LYS A 56 29.62 9.68 23.87
CA LYS A 56 29.36 11.11 24.00
C LYS A 56 29.17 11.65 22.58
N GLY A 57 27.93 11.89 22.17
CA GLY A 57 27.65 12.52 20.87
C GLY A 57 28.27 13.92 20.78
N ARG A 58 27.84 14.70 19.78
CA ARG A 58 28.20 16.12 19.66
C ARG A 58 27.41 16.94 20.69
N GLU A 59 27.84 16.91 21.95
CA GLU A 59 27.17 17.58 23.09
C GLU A 59 26.94 19.09 22.89
N ASP A 60 27.65 19.70 21.94
CA ASP A 60 27.52 21.10 21.58
C ASP A 60 26.30 21.42 20.70
N SER A 61 25.79 20.47 19.91
CA SER A 61 24.69 20.73 18.97
C SER A 61 23.32 20.84 19.62
N GLN A 62 22.42 21.61 19.00
CA GLN A 62 21.05 21.75 19.51
C GLN A 62 20.32 20.39 19.55
N CYS A 63 20.50 19.56 18.54
CA CYS A 63 19.83 18.25 18.44
C CYS A 63 20.31 17.30 19.54
N ALA A 64 21.61 17.27 19.86
CA ALA A 64 22.12 16.43 20.94
C ALA A 64 21.54 16.88 22.30
N LYS A 65 21.53 18.19 22.58
CA LYS A 65 20.96 18.74 23.82
C LYS A 65 19.47 18.44 23.97
N CYS A 66 18.70 18.65 22.90
CA CYS A 66 17.27 18.35 22.88
C CYS A 66 16.99 16.85 23.04
N PHE A 67 17.78 16.01 22.37
CA PHE A 67 17.64 14.56 22.46
C PHE A 67 17.97 14.05 23.87
N TYR A 68 19.12 14.42 24.43
CA TYR A 68 19.51 13.94 25.77
C TYR A 68 18.62 14.48 26.90
N SER A 69 18.02 15.66 26.75
CA SER A 69 17.07 16.20 27.75
C SER A 69 15.74 15.42 27.79
N HIS A 70 15.39 14.71 26.72
CA HIS A 70 14.17 13.91 26.63
C HIS A 70 14.45 12.41 26.55
N LYS A 71 15.73 12.00 26.54
CA LYS A 71 16.12 10.59 26.47
C LYS A 71 15.60 9.89 27.72
N SER A 72 14.77 8.88 27.50
CA SER A 72 14.36 7.94 28.55
C SER A 72 15.16 6.65 28.44
N ASP A 73 15.55 6.10 29.59
CA ASP A 73 16.22 4.79 29.62
C ASP A 73 15.17 3.68 29.58
N PHE A 74 15.46 2.62 28.81
CA PHE A 74 14.69 1.39 28.78
C PHE A 74 15.63 0.22 29.06
N THR A 75 15.31 -0.54 30.09
CA THR A 75 16.11 -1.68 30.54
C THR A 75 15.35 -3.00 30.43
N GLN A 76 14.02 -2.96 30.55
CA GLN A 76 13.12 -4.10 30.47
C GLN A 76 11.70 -3.60 30.14
N GLY A 77 10.88 -4.47 29.55
CA GLY A 77 9.50 -4.18 29.23
C GLY A 77 9.04 -4.87 27.95
N THR A 78 7.87 -4.47 27.45
CA THR A 78 7.31 -4.94 26.19
C THR A 78 7.86 -4.13 25.01
N TYR A 79 7.72 -4.68 23.80
CA TYR A 79 8.08 -3.94 22.58
C TYR A 79 7.27 -2.65 22.38
N ALA A 80 6.00 -2.65 22.81
CA ALA A 80 5.17 -1.45 22.75
C ALA A 80 5.72 -0.32 23.63
N GLU A 81 6.19 -0.65 24.84
CA GLU A 81 6.82 0.32 25.75
C GLU A 81 8.15 0.85 25.21
N LEU A 82 8.96 0.00 24.56
CA LEU A 82 10.19 0.43 23.88
C LEU A 82 9.88 1.44 22.78
N VAL A 83 8.93 1.12 21.91
CA VAL A 83 8.50 2.00 20.81
C VAL A 83 7.97 3.33 21.34
N GLU A 84 7.14 3.31 22.40
CA GLU A 84 6.60 4.53 22.97
C GLU A 84 7.71 5.41 23.56
N LYS A 85 8.70 4.84 24.26
CA LYS A 85 9.84 5.60 24.77
C LYS A 85 10.66 6.28 23.67
N VAL A 86 10.89 5.59 22.56
CA VAL A 86 11.55 6.20 21.39
C VAL A 86 10.69 7.32 20.84
N LYS A 87 9.38 7.12 20.73
CA LYS A 87 8.43 8.11 20.25
C LYS A 87 8.42 9.36 21.13
N GLU A 88 8.33 9.19 22.45
CA GLU A 88 8.38 10.27 23.44
C GLU A 88 9.69 11.06 23.35
N THR A 89 10.82 10.36 23.28
CA THR A 89 12.16 10.97 23.16
C THR A 89 12.26 11.86 21.92
N VAL A 90 11.81 11.34 20.76
CA VAL A 90 11.87 12.08 19.49
C VAL A 90 10.85 13.21 19.45
N SER A 91 9.65 13.01 20.01
CA SER A 91 8.62 14.06 20.09
C SER A 91 9.10 15.23 20.95
N GLY A 92 9.65 14.94 22.14
CA GLY A 92 10.28 15.96 22.99
C GLY A 92 11.47 16.66 22.32
N THR A 93 12.24 15.92 21.50
CA THR A 93 13.29 16.51 20.67
C THR A 93 12.73 17.50 19.64
N LEU A 94 11.64 17.15 18.96
CA LEU A 94 10.98 18.03 17.98
C LEU A 94 10.42 19.30 18.65
N ASP A 95 9.77 19.15 19.80
CA ASP A 95 9.24 20.27 20.59
C ASP A 95 10.36 21.22 21.02
N CYS A 96 11.47 20.68 21.54
CA CYS A 96 12.66 21.45 21.93
C CYS A 96 13.30 22.21 20.75
N LEU A 97 13.20 21.67 19.52
CA LEU A 97 13.67 22.33 18.30
C LEU A 97 12.69 23.37 17.75
N GLY A 98 11.47 23.44 18.30
CA GLY A 98 10.38 24.29 17.84
C GLY A 98 9.73 23.79 16.55
N ILE A 99 9.75 22.46 16.31
CA ILE A 99 9.11 21.82 15.16
C ILE A 99 7.78 21.27 15.62
N GLN A 100 6.69 21.96 15.28
CA GLN A 100 5.31 21.55 15.61
C GLN A 100 4.72 20.68 14.50
N ASN A 101 3.54 20.09 14.71
CA ASN A 101 2.76 19.34 13.69
C ASN A 101 3.56 18.24 12.96
N ALA A 102 4.48 17.60 13.67
CA ALA A 102 5.27 16.49 13.19
C ALA A 102 4.94 15.22 13.99
N ASP A 103 4.43 14.20 13.32
CA ASP A 103 4.17 12.90 13.93
C ASP A 103 5.44 12.05 13.90
N VAL A 104 5.67 11.25 14.94
CA VAL A 104 6.80 10.32 15.00
C VAL A 104 6.35 8.90 14.69
N MET A 105 7.03 8.27 13.72
CA MET A 105 6.85 6.89 13.35
C MET A 105 8.13 6.11 13.63
N VAL A 106 8.03 5.13 14.54
CA VAL A 106 9.14 4.25 14.90
C VAL A 106 9.05 2.97 14.07
N LEU A 107 10.08 2.70 13.27
CA LEU A 107 10.18 1.53 12.41
C LEU A 107 11.23 0.54 12.92
N PRO A 108 11.11 -0.75 12.57
CA PRO A 108 12.02 -1.77 13.07
C PRO A 108 13.45 -1.61 12.51
N ALA A 109 14.43 -1.57 13.39
CA ALA A 109 15.86 -1.66 13.07
C ALA A 109 16.31 -3.11 12.86
N THR A 110 17.46 -3.31 12.22
CA THR A 110 18.14 -4.60 12.14
C THR A 110 19.63 -4.43 12.49
N GLY A 111 20.19 -5.35 13.26
CA GLY A 111 21.61 -5.36 13.64
C GLY A 111 21.87 -4.83 15.04
N SER A 112 23.09 -4.33 15.29
CA SER A 112 23.53 -3.79 16.58
C SER A 112 24.14 -2.40 16.40
N PRO A 113 23.31 -1.34 16.23
CA PRO A 113 23.80 -0.03 15.79
C PRO A 113 24.81 0.64 16.73
N ALA A 114 24.61 0.57 18.05
CA ALA A 114 25.54 1.13 19.03
C ALA A 114 26.21 0.07 19.93
N GLY A 115 25.85 -1.20 19.74
CA GLY A 115 26.53 -2.36 20.31
C GLY A 115 26.00 -2.81 21.68
N ASN A 116 25.16 -2.02 22.37
CA ASN A 116 24.56 -2.48 23.62
C ASN A 116 23.29 -3.29 23.36
N TRP A 117 22.59 -3.01 22.25
CA TRP A 117 21.41 -3.73 21.84
C TRP A 117 21.59 -4.52 20.56
N ARG A 118 20.76 -5.55 20.38
CA ARG A 118 20.67 -6.34 19.17
C ARG A 118 19.23 -6.44 18.69
N PHE A 119 19.01 -6.12 17.42
CA PHE A 119 17.69 -6.14 16.77
C PHE A 119 17.69 -7.23 15.70
N ASN A 120 17.08 -8.38 16.03
CA ASN A 120 16.98 -9.53 15.16
C ASN A 120 15.60 -9.54 14.47
N GLY A 121 15.61 -9.52 13.14
CA GLY A 121 14.40 -9.56 12.32
C GLY A 121 14.72 -9.23 10.87
N ASN A 122 13.74 -9.40 9.99
CA ASN A 122 13.90 -9.09 8.58
C ASN A 122 13.90 -7.57 8.37
N MET A 123 14.92 -7.07 7.67
CA MET A 123 15.06 -5.65 7.33
C MET A 123 13.87 -5.12 6.50
N MET A 124 13.19 -5.99 5.73
CA MET A 124 12.03 -5.62 4.93
C MET A 124 10.80 -5.29 5.78
N ASP A 125 10.76 -5.67 7.06
CA ASP A 125 9.71 -5.23 7.99
C ASP A 125 9.67 -3.69 8.09
N TYR A 126 10.79 -3.01 7.83
CA TYR A 126 10.84 -1.55 7.72
C TYR A 126 9.83 -1.01 6.70
N ILE A 127 9.79 -1.60 5.50
CA ILE A 127 8.83 -1.20 4.47
C ILE A 127 7.42 -1.62 4.88
N SER A 128 7.22 -2.87 5.29
CA SER A 128 5.89 -3.40 5.61
C SER A 128 5.20 -2.62 6.74
N VAL A 129 5.92 -2.36 7.84
CA VAL A 129 5.42 -1.58 8.98
C VAL A 129 5.20 -0.12 8.59
N GLY A 130 6.13 0.47 7.83
CA GLY A 130 5.99 1.86 7.38
C GLY A 130 4.87 2.07 6.37
N LEU A 131 4.62 1.12 5.46
CA LEU A 131 3.49 1.16 4.54
C LEU A 131 2.16 1.19 5.30
N MET A 132 1.97 0.25 6.24
CA MET A 132 0.75 0.23 7.06
C MET A 132 0.61 1.50 7.90
N GLY A 133 1.70 1.97 8.52
CA GLY A 133 1.68 3.16 9.37
C GLY A 133 1.33 4.44 8.59
N ILE A 134 1.95 4.66 7.43
CA ILE A 134 1.68 5.86 6.63
C ILE A 134 0.30 5.76 5.97
N TYR A 135 -0.10 4.56 5.51
CA TYR A 135 -1.44 4.35 4.97
C TYR A 135 -2.52 4.66 6.01
N GLU A 136 -2.39 4.16 7.25
CA GLU A 136 -3.31 4.45 8.34
C GLU A 136 -3.45 5.96 8.59
N TYR A 137 -2.35 6.69 8.43
CA TYR A 137 -2.35 8.14 8.51
C TYR A 137 -3.14 8.78 7.35
N ILE A 138 -2.86 8.40 6.08
CA ILE A 138 -3.44 9.06 4.91
C ILE A 138 -4.87 8.63 4.56
N LYS A 139 -5.31 7.44 4.95
CA LYS A 139 -6.59 6.86 4.47
C LYS A 139 -7.82 7.73 4.82
N ASN A 140 -7.74 8.47 5.93
CA ASN A 140 -8.80 9.33 6.44
C ASN A 140 -8.51 10.84 6.26
N GLN A 141 -7.49 11.20 5.47
CA GLN A 141 -7.15 12.60 5.23
C GLN A 141 -7.83 13.11 3.95
N GLU A 142 -7.84 14.44 3.80
CA GLU A 142 -8.11 15.07 2.52
C GLU A 142 -7.11 14.59 1.45
N ASP A 143 -7.50 14.74 0.18
CA ASP A 143 -6.68 14.33 -0.94
C ASP A 143 -5.25 14.89 -0.85
N LEU A 144 -4.26 14.02 -1.10
CA LEU A 144 -2.86 14.40 -1.14
C LEU A 144 -2.49 14.95 -2.50
N ASP A 145 -1.86 16.13 -2.52
CA ASP A 145 -1.32 16.77 -3.72
C ASP A 145 0.16 16.43 -3.93
N GLU A 146 0.90 16.35 -2.82
CA GLU A 146 2.36 16.18 -2.82
C GLU A 146 2.81 15.37 -1.60
N ILE A 147 3.71 14.43 -1.83
CA ILE A 147 4.45 13.71 -0.79
C ILE A 147 5.94 13.96 -1.02
N ALA A 148 6.59 14.57 -0.04
CA ALA A 148 8.02 14.80 -0.05
C ALA A 148 8.74 13.82 0.88
N LEU A 149 9.94 13.40 0.50
CA LEU A 149 10.83 12.57 1.31
C LEU A 149 12.16 13.30 1.54
N ASP A 150 12.50 13.56 2.80
CA ASP A 150 13.82 14.06 3.19
C ASP A 150 14.72 12.90 3.64
N LEU A 151 15.76 12.67 2.82
CA LEU A 151 16.74 11.60 2.98
C LEU A 151 17.97 12.03 3.79
N THR A 152 18.11 13.32 4.08
CA THR A 152 19.35 13.94 4.56
C THR A 152 19.94 13.27 5.80
N HIS A 153 19.08 12.90 6.75
CA HIS A 153 19.48 12.36 8.05
C HIS A 153 19.24 10.87 8.18
N GLY A 154 18.77 10.21 7.12
CA GLY A 154 18.60 8.76 7.08
C GLY A 154 19.94 8.04 7.07
N ILE A 155 20.03 6.89 7.74
CA ILE A 155 21.26 6.12 7.86
C ILE A 155 21.12 4.74 7.21
N ASN A 156 22.26 4.18 6.76
CA ASN A 156 22.36 2.82 6.23
C ASN A 156 21.31 2.52 5.14
N PHE A 157 20.37 1.61 5.42
CA PHE A 157 19.33 1.17 4.49
C PHE A 157 18.15 2.14 4.41
N MET A 158 17.99 3.05 5.38
CA MET A 158 16.80 3.90 5.46
C MET A 158 16.57 4.69 4.16
N PRO A 159 17.57 5.38 3.58
CA PRO A 159 17.29 6.19 2.39
C PRO A 159 16.71 5.38 1.21
N ALA A 160 17.27 4.19 0.96
CA ALA A 160 16.82 3.33 -0.13
C ALA A 160 15.42 2.73 0.16
N LEU A 161 15.19 2.22 1.38
CA LEU A 161 13.91 1.60 1.73
C LEU A 161 12.79 2.63 1.88
N SER A 162 13.07 3.81 2.43
CA SER A 162 12.10 4.90 2.52
C SER A 162 11.74 5.45 1.16
N PHE A 163 12.70 5.57 0.23
CA PHE A 163 12.39 5.98 -1.14
C PHE A 163 11.39 5.03 -1.78
N ARG A 164 11.67 3.72 -1.73
CA ARG A 164 10.76 2.68 -2.25
C ARG A 164 9.39 2.72 -1.56
N MET A 165 9.37 2.85 -0.24
CA MET A 165 8.13 2.90 0.54
C MET A 165 7.28 4.13 0.20
N VAL A 166 7.87 5.33 0.11
CA VAL A 166 7.15 6.56 -0.22
C VAL A 166 6.69 6.56 -1.68
N GLN A 167 7.43 5.93 -2.59
CA GLN A 167 6.97 5.72 -3.97
C GLN A 167 5.69 4.87 -4.01
N ILE A 168 5.64 3.77 -3.24
CA ILE A 168 4.42 2.94 -3.12
C ILE A 168 3.28 3.75 -2.48
N ILE A 169 3.55 4.45 -1.37
CA ILE A 169 2.55 5.31 -0.71
C ILE A 169 1.99 6.37 -1.66
N SER A 170 2.82 6.95 -2.53
CA SER A 170 2.37 7.98 -3.48
C SER A 170 1.36 7.41 -4.49
N GLN A 171 1.54 6.15 -4.91
CA GLN A 171 0.56 5.45 -5.75
C GLN A 171 -0.71 5.09 -4.98
N LEU A 172 -0.58 4.61 -3.75
CA LEU A 172 -1.72 4.32 -2.87
C LEU A 172 -2.54 5.57 -2.58
N ALA A 173 -1.89 6.69 -2.28
CA ALA A 173 -2.52 7.99 -2.10
C ALA A 173 -3.24 8.45 -3.38
N PHE A 174 -2.61 8.30 -4.55
CA PHE A 174 -3.25 8.61 -5.82
C PHE A 174 -4.52 7.78 -6.05
N LEU A 175 -4.51 6.49 -5.71
CA LEU A 175 -5.72 5.68 -5.79
C LEU A 175 -6.77 6.15 -4.77
N ASN A 176 -6.35 6.40 -3.54
CA ASN A 176 -7.22 6.78 -2.41
C ASN A 176 -7.93 8.12 -2.63
N ASN A 177 -7.25 9.08 -3.26
CA ASN A 177 -7.80 10.41 -3.54
C ASN A 177 -9.13 10.34 -4.31
N GLU A 178 -10.08 11.20 -3.94
CA GLU A 178 -11.40 11.27 -4.58
C GLU A 178 -11.40 12.24 -5.77
N SER A 179 -10.84 13.43 -5.59
CA SER A 179 -10.89 14.54 -6.56
C SER A 179 -9.57 14.76 -7.30
N GLN A 180 -8.44 14.52 -6.64
CA GLN A 180 -7.13 14.77 -7.24
C GLN A 180 -6.81 13.77 -8.34
N LYS A 181 -6.34 14.30 -9.47
CA LYS A 181 -5.98 13.55 -10.68
C LYS A 181 -4.50 13.18 -10.76
N ARG A 182 -3.71 13.60 -9.77
CA ARG A 182 -2.27 13.31 -9.67
C ARG A 182 -1.78 13.47 -8.24
N VAL A 183 -0.67 12.82 -7.92
CA VAL A 183 0.10 13.05 -6.70
C VAL A 183 1.55 13.33 -7.10
N LYS A 184 2.17 14.37 -6.56
CA LYS A 184 3.58 14.67 -6.82
C LYS A 184 4.46 13.99 -5.77
N PHE A 185 5.40 13.15 -6.19
CA PHE A 185 6.43 12.60 -5.31
C PHE A 185 7.73 13.38 -5.49
N VAL A 186 8.32 13.85 -4.40
CA VAL A 186 9.60 14.57 -4.40
C VAL A 186 10.53 13.97 -3.36
N ALA A 187 11.82 13.83 -3.69
CA ALA A 187 12.83 13.50 -2.70
C ALA A 187 13.90 14.59 -2.61
N TYR A 188 14.33 14.86 -1.38
CA TYR A 188 15.33 15.86 -1.04
C TYR A 188 16.51 15.21 -0.32
N ASN A 189 17.70 15.78 -0.53
CA ASN A 189 18.91 15.45 0.21
C ASN A 189 19.80 16.69 0.31
N SER A 190 20.33 16.99 1.49
CA SER A 190 21.28 18.10 1.60
C SER A 190 22.64 17.78 0.97
N ASP A 191 23.40 18.83 0.67
CA ASP A 191 24.84 18.71 0.48
C ASP A 191 25.48 17.96 1.66
N PRO A 192 26.54 17.16 1.44
CA PRO A 192 27.28 16.52 2.51
C PRO A 192 27.76 17.55 3.53
N PHE A 193 27.65 17.21 4.82
CA PHE A 193 28.03 18.11 5.89
C PHE A 193 29.49 18.55 5.76
N THR A 194 29.71 19.87 5.73
CA THR A 194 31.02 20.50 5.91
C THR A 194 30.87 21.68 6.86
N SER A 195 31.89 21.96 7.67
CA SER A 195 31.88 23.10 8.59
C SER A 195 32.11 24.46 7.93
N LYS A 196 32.28 24.51 6.59
CA LYS A 196 32.83 25.67 5.88
C LYS A 196 31.83 26.40 4.98
N CYS A 197 30.68 25.81 4.68
CA CYS A 197 29.71 26.40 3.76
C CYS A 197 28.27 26.18 4.21
N ASN A 198 27.36 26.95 3.63
CA ASN A 198 25.94 26.63 3.68
C ASN A 198 25.70 25.31 2.94
N LEU A 199 24.74 24.52 3.42
CA LEU A 199 24.36 23.24 2.84
C LEU A 199 23.05 23.42 2.08
N ASN A 200 23.07 23.25 0.76
CA ASN A 200 21.86 23.32 -0.03
C ASN A 200 21.02 22.06 0.19
N ILE A 201 19.70 22.21 0.34
CA ILE A 201 18.76 21.09 0.31
C ILE A 201 18.35 20.87 -1.15
N ASN A 202 18.94 19.86 -1.78
CA ASN A 202 18.76 19.59 -3.19
C ASN A 202 17.55 18.70 -3.43
N ARG A 203 16.76 19.00 -4.46
CA ARG A 203 15.76 18.08 -4.99
C ARG A 203 16.46 17.02 -5.83
N VAL A 204 16.50 15.79 -5.35
CA VAL A 204 17.19 14.67 -6.01
C VAL A 204 16.27 13.80 -6.86
N HIS A 205 14.95 13.89 -6.63
CA HIS A 205 13.94 13.19 -7.43
C HIS A 205 12.65 14.02 -7.50
N SER A 206 11.93 13.91 -8.62
CA SER A 206 10.59 14.48 -8.78
C SER A 206 9.82 13.67 -9.82
N GLU A 207 8.63 13.21 -9.44
CA GLU A 207 7.74 12.44 -10.30
C GLU A 207 6.29 12.91 -10.11
N ILE A 208 5.49 12.85 -11.17
CA ILE A 208 4.04 13.05 -11.09
C ILE A 208 3.38 11.69 -11.29
N ILE A 209 2.75 11.19 -10.23
CA ILE A 209 2.00 9.94 -10.23
C ILE A 209 0.62 10.19 -10.83
N THR A 210 0.35 9.53 -11.95
CA THR A 210 -0.95 9.55 -12.65
C THR A 210 -1.53 8.16 -12.90
N SER A 211 -0.82 7.12 -12.46
CA SER A 211 -1.23 5.72 -12.56
C SER A 211 -0.73 4.91 -11.37
N VAL A 212 -1.41 3.82 -11.06
CA VAL A 212 -1.04 2.86 -10.01
C VAL A 212 -0.44 1.62 -10.64
N GLU A 213 0.76 1.22 -10.20
CA GLU A 213 1.36 -0.04 -10.60
C GLU A 213 0.80 -1.18 -9.72
N ILE A 214 0.11 -2.12 -10.37
CA ILE A 214 -0.37 -3.33 -9.71
C ILE A 214 0.77 -4.36 -9.62
N PRO A 215 0.98 -5.00 -8.46
CA PRO A 215 1.98 -6.06 -8.33
C PRO A 215 1.75 -7.17 -9.38
N LYS A 216 2.79 -7.46 -10.18
CA LYS A 216 2.74 -8.51 -11.23
C LYS A 216 2.84 -9.92 -10.67
N HIS A 217 3.38 -10.04 -9.46
CA HIS A 217 3.56 -11.29 -8.73
C HIS A 217 3.11 -11.05 -7.30
N LEU A 218 2.38 -12.01 -6.74
CA LEU A 218 1.97 -11.98 -5.34
C LEU A 218 2.63 -13.13 -4.60
N PRO A 219 3.27 -12.87 -3.44
CA PRO A 219 3.89 -13.92 -2.68
C PRO A 219 2.83 -14.92 -2.19
N SER A 220 3.20 -16.19 -2.05
CA SER A 220 2.28 -17.19 -1.48
C SER A 220 1.97 -16.97 0.01
N LYS A 221 2.74 -16.09 0.68
CA LYS A 221 2.65 -15.84 2.12
C LYS A 221 2.83 -14.35 2.41
N MET A 222 1.97 -13.81 3.28
CA MET A 222 2.13 -12.49 3.89
C MET A 222 3.03 -12.57 5.13
N PHE A 223 2.81 -13.57 5.97
CA PHE A 223 3.56 -13.80 7.19
C PHE A 223 4.66 -14.84 6.93
N LEU A 224 5.90 -14.45 7.19
CA LEU A 224 7.11 -15.24 7.00
C LEU A 224 7.70 -15.56 8.39
N PRO A 225 7.36 -16.70 8.99
CA PRO A 225 7.88 -17.04 10.31
C PRO A 225 9.35 -17.46 10.22
N ASN A 226 10.16 -17.06 11.20
CA ASN A 226 11.57 -17.48 11.29
C ASN A 226 11.71 -18.97 11.66
N HIS A 227 10.67 -19.54 12.26
CA HIS A 227 10.58 -20.95 12.61
C HIS A 227 9.37 -21.61 11.97
N PRO A 228 9.47 -22.88 11.50
CA PRO A 228 8.38 -23.58 10.83
C PRO A 228 7.29 -23.99 11.84
N LYS A 229 6.47 -23.03 12.26
CA LYS A 229 5.24 -23.29 13.01
C LYS A 229 4.05 -22.95 12.11
N GLY A 230 3.12 -23.89 11.94
CA GLY A 230 1.90 -23.73 11.12
C GLY A 230 0.91 -22.67 11.60
N VAL A 231 1.30 -21.84 12.57
CA VAL A 231 0.49 -20.82 13.25
C VAL A 231 -0.05 -19.76 12.29
N PHE A 232 0.69 -19.47 11.21
CA PHE A 232 0.27 -18.46 10.22
C PHE A 232 -0.34 -19.07 8.95
N SER A 233 -0.60 -20.39 8.93
CA SER A 233 -1.11 -21.06 7.73
C SER A 233 -2.51 -20.57 7.36
N ASP A 234 -3.41 -20.46 8.33
CA ASP A 234 -4.77 -19.94 8.13
C ASP A 234 -4.76 -18.49 7.64
N MET A 235 -3.86 -17.66 8.18
CA MET A 235 -3.72 -16.25 7.80
C MET A 235 -3.20 -16.06 6.38
N ASN A 236 -2.18 -16.84 6.01
CA ASN A 236 -1.67 -16.85 4.65
C ASN A 236 -2.71 -17.41 3.66
N ARG A 237 -3.55 -18.37 4.10
CA ARG A 237 -4.68 -18.85 3.31
C ARG A 237 -5.74 -17.76 3.10
N LEU A 238 -6.05 -16.97 4.13
CA LEU A 238 -6.95 -15.81 4.00
C LEU A 238 -6.39 -14.79 3.01
N PHE A 239 -5.10 -14.45 3.08
CA PHE A 239 -4.45 -13.60 2.06
C PHE A 239 -4.61 -14.18 0.65
N ALA A 240 -4.32 -15.47 0.46
CA ALA A 240 -4.40 -16.13 -0.84
C ALA A 240 -5.84 -16.24 -1.38
N ASN A 241 -6.84 -16.38 -0.50
CA ASN A 241 -8.23 -16.59 -0.91
C ASN A 241 -9.04 -15.31 -1.02
N GLU A 242 -8.69 -14.26 -0.27
CA GLU A 242 -9.49 -13.04 -0.21
C GLU A 242 -8.78 -11.87 -0.90
N ILE A 243 -7.48 -11.67 -0.68
CA ILE A 243 -6.74 -10.52 -1.22
C ILE A 243 -6.26 -10.79 -2.65
N ASN A 244 -5.66 -11.97 -2.91
CA ASN A 244 -5.12 -12.29 -4.23
C ASN A 244 -6.17 -12.20 -5.36
N PRO A 245 -7.41 -12.72 -5.22
CA PRO A 245 -8.42 -12.57 -6.25
C PRO A 245 -8.80 -11.12 -6.55
N ILE A 246 -8.86 -10.25 -5.53
CA ILE A 246 -9.17 -8.83 -5.72
C ILE A 246 -8.04 -8.15 -6.51
N ILE A 247 -6.78 -8.36 -6.13
CA ILE A 247 -5.64 -7.78 -6.85
C ILE A 247 -5.52 -8.36 -8.27
N SER A 248 -5.81 -9.64 -8.44
CA SER A 248 -5.86 -10.27 -9.75
C SER A 248 -6.96 -9.67 -10.65
N SER A 249 -8.11 -9.28 -10.07
CA SER A 249 -9.22 -8.69 -10.83
C SER A 249 -8.89 -7.29 -11.36
N VAL A 250 -8.03 -6.55 -10.69
CA VAL A 250 -7.53 -5.27 -11.21
C VAL A 250 -6.36 -5.44 -12.17
N PHE A 251 -5.53 -6.48 -11.97
CA PHE A 251 -4.46 -6.81 -12.91
C PHE A 251 -4.97 -7.32 -14.26
N TYR A 252 -6.08 -8.08 -14.28
CA TYR A 252 -6.66 -8.68 -15.49
C TYR A 252 -7.91 -7.93 -16.04
N PRO A 253 -7.93 -6.60 -15.96
CA PRO A 253 -9.14 -5.74 -16.03
C PRO A 253 -10.53 -6.41 -15.96
N LEU A 254 -10.90 -6.97 -14.79
CA LEU A 254 -12.14 -7.71 -14.55
C LEU A 254 -13.11 -6.96 -13.60
N PRO A 255 -13.77 -5.86 -14.01
CA PRO A 255 -14.61 -5.03 -13.14
C PRO A 255 -15.76 -5.80 -12.46
N LEU A 256 -16.37 -6.77 -13.14
CA LEU A 256 -17.42 -7.60 -12.53
C LEU A 256 -16.86 -8.52 -11.43
N ALA A 257 -15.64 -9.02 -11.60
CA ALA A 257 -14.98 -9.82 -10.57
C ALA A 257 -14.63 -8.95 -9.36
N LEU A 258 -14.08 -7.76 -9.60
CA LEU A 258 -13.81 -6.80 -8.54
C LEU A 258 -15.09 -6.48 -7.75
N SER A 259 -16.18 -6.10 -8.43
CA SER A 259 -17.49 -5.83 -7.81
C SER A 259 -18.04 -7.01 -7.00
N SER A 260 -17.80 -8.23 -7.45
CA SER A 260 -18.28 -9.44 -6.76
C SER A 260 -17.45 -9.76 -5.52
N LEU A 261 -16.13 -9.58 -5.60
CA LEU A 261 -15.16 -9.94 -4.56
C LEU A 261 -15.04 -8.89 -3.45
N ALA A 262 -15.22 -7.61 -3.79
CA ALA A 262 -14.96 -6.47 -2.90
C ALA A 262 -15.95 -6.31 -1.72
N LYS A 263 -16.83 -7.28 -1.49
CA LYS A 263 -17.90 -7.23 -0.48
C LYS A 263 -17.46 -7.66 0.92
N ASN A 264 -16.34 -8.37 1.02
CA ASN A 264 -15.83 -8.87 2.29
C ASN A 264 -14.72 -7.97 2.82
N ARG A 265 -14.95 -7.36 3.99
CA ARG A 265 -13.89 -6.68 4.73
C ARG A 265 -12.99 -7.72 5.38
N PHE A 266 -11.69 -7.64 5.13
CA PHE A 266 -10.70 -8.51 5.75
C PHE A 266 -10.69 -8.29 7.26
N SER A 267 -10.67 -9.37 8.04
CA SER A 267 -10.61 -9.31 9.51
C SER A 267 -9.18 -9.38 10.06
N ILE A 268 -8.17 -9.36 9.19
CA ILE A 268 -6.76 -9.52 9.59
C ILE A 268 -6.14 -8.16 9.87
N ASP A 269 -5.49 -8.03 11.02
CA ASP A 269 -4.61 -6.91 11.38
C ASP A 269 -3.16 -7.41 11.45
N PRO A 270 -2.38 -7.33 10.35
CA PRO A 270 -1.01 -7.84 10.32
C PRO A 270 -0.08 -7.09 11.27
N MET A 271 -0.35 -5.81 11.52
CA MET A 271 0.45 -4.99 12.43
C MET A 271 0.32 -5.52 13.86
N LYS A 272 -0.90 -5.79 14.32
CA LYS A 272 -1.15 -6.36 15.65
C LYS A 272 -0.45 -7.71 15.80
N ILE A 273 -0.55 -8.58 14.80
CA ILE A 273 0.05 -9.91 14.85
C ILE A 273 1.58 -9.83 14.83
N TRP A 274 2.16 -8.99 13.99
CA TRP A 274 3.60 -8.78 13.96
C TRP A 274 4.09 -8.29 15.32
N LYS A 275 3.46 -7.28 15.91
CA LYS A 275 3.80 -6.76 17.25
C LYS A 275 3.71 -7.82 18.35
N GLN A 276 2.68 -8.66 18.33
CA GLN A 276 2.49 -9.76 19.31
C GLN A 276 3.58 -10.84 19.21
N ASN A 277 4.32 -10.90 18.11
CA ASN A 277 5.41 -11.83 17.86
C ASN A 277 6.78 -11.15 17.91
N VAL A 278 6.86 -9.96 18.53
CA VAL A 278 8.13 -9.34 18.92
C VAL A 278 8.35 -9.59 20.41
N SER A 279 9.49 -10.19 20.74
CA SER A 279 9.93 -10.43 22.12
C SER A 279 11.18 -9.62 22.45
N ILE A 280 11.34 -9.29 23.72
CA ILE A 280 12.55 -8.64 24.25
C ILE A 280 13.15 -9.57 25.29
N ASP A 281 14.42 -9.93 25.12
CA ASP A 281 15.22 -10.73 26.05
C ASP A 281 16.53 -9.99 26.36
N GLY A 282 16.64 -9.43 27.55
CA GLY A 282 17.70 -8.49 27.91
C GLY A 282 17.76 -7.32 26.93
N ALA A 283 18.93 -7.08 26.35
CA ALA A 283 19.15 -6.06 25.33
C ALA A 283 18.96 -6.59 23.88
N THR A 284 18.19 -7.67 23.70
CA THR A 284 17.89 -8.24 22.39
C THR A 284 16.41 -8.11 22.06
N VAL A 285 16.08 -7.51 20.92
CA VAL A 285 14.74 -7.51 20.33
C VAL A 285 14.68 -8.61 19.26
N ASN A 286 13.81 -9.60 19.44
CA ASN A 286 13.61 -10.70 18.50
C ASN A 286 12.23 -10.62 17.85
N ARG A 287 12.20 -10.51 16.52
CA ARG A 287 10.97 -10.51 15.73
C ARG A 287 10.79 -11.88 15.09
N GLU A 288 9.89 -12.68 15.65
CA GLU A 288 9.71 -14.10 15.28
C GLU A 288 8.98 -14.29 13.94
N VAL A 289 8.30 -13.25 13.47
CA VAL A 289 7.58 -13.21 12.20
C VAL A 289 7.95 -11.95 11.43
N SER A 290 8.13 -12.09 10.12
CA SER A 290 8.32 -10.98 9.19
C SER A 290 7.11 -10.82 8.28
N LEU A 291 6.94 -9.62 7.72
CA LEU A 291 5.87 -9.29 6.80
C LEU A 291 6.43 -9.06 5.40
N ASP A 292 5.85 -9.73 4.40
CA ASP A 292 6.23 -9.51 3.00
C ASP A 292 5.69 -8.14 2.49
N PRO A 293 6.55 -7.21 2.03
CA PRO A 293 6.11 -5.89 1.60
C PRO A 293 5.15 -5.89 0.41
N VAL A 294 5.28 -6.86 -0.50
CA VAL A 294 4.38 -6.99 -1.66
C VAL A 294 3.01 -7.46 -1.20
N ALA A 295 2.95 -8.41 -0.26
CA ALA A 295 1.68 -8.83 0.35
C ALA A 295 0.99 -7.70 1.10
N ILE A 296 1.75 -6.87 1.84
CA ILE A 296 1.22 -5.71 2.55
C ILE A 296 0.72 -4.64 1.57
N ASN A 297 1.46 -4.35 0.51
CA ASN A 297 0.98 -3.45 -0.55
C ASN A 297 -0.32 -3.97 -1.18
N ALA A 298 -0.37 -5.26 -1.53
CA ALA A 298 -1.56 -5.92 -2.06
C ALA A 298 -2.76 -5.84 -1.09
N MET A 299 -2.53 -6.03 0.20
CA MET A 299 -3.57 -5.88 1.22
C MET A 299 -4.11 -4.44 1.26
N ILE A 300 -3.23 -3.44 1.28
CA ILE A 300 -3.63 -2.03 1.33
C ILE A 300 -4.40 -1.65 0.06
N LEU A 301 -3.89 -2.02 -1.12
CA LEU A 301 -4.58 -1.85 -2.40
C LEU A 301 -5.98 -2.46 -2.33
N SER A 302 -6.08 -3.70 -1.85
CA SER A 302 -7.36 -4.39 -1.76
C SER A 302 -8.35 -3.70 -0.83
N HIS A 303 -7.87 -3.09 0.25
CA HIS A 303 -8.70 -2.32 1.16
C HIS A 303 -9.21 -1.01 0.51
N ILE A 304 -8.35 -0.24 -0.18
CA ILE A 304 -8.75 0.95 -0.94
C ILE A 304 -9.78 0.58 -2.02
N LEU A 305 -9.55 -0.52 -2.72
CA LEU A 305 -10.46 -1.02 -3.75
C LEU A 305 -11.83 -1.37 -3.16
N ASN A 306 -11.88 -2.04 -2.00
CA ASN A 306 -13.14 -2.35 -1.35
C ASN A 306 -13.93 -1.10 -0.94
N GLU A 307 -13.27 -0.04 -0.49
CA GLU A 307 -13.94 1.23 -0.16
C GLU A 307 -14.49 1.94 -1.40
N LYS A 308 -13.87 1.76 -2.57
CA LYS A 308 -14.31 2.36 -3.83
C LYS A 308 -15.37 1.55 -4.57
N VAL A 309 -15.66 0.34 -4.10
CA VAL A 309 -16.60 -0.60 -4.71
C VAL A 309 -17.81 -0.79 -3.77
N ASP A 310 -18.62 0.24 -3.63
CA ASP A 310 -19.91 0.17 -2.88
C ASP A 310 -21.12 0.03 -3.82
N PHE A 311 -20.86 -0.20 -5.10
CA PHE A 311 -21.87 -0.22 -6.13
C PHE A 311 -22.22 -1.67 -6.45
N GLY A 312 -23.51 -2.03 -6.34
CA GLY A 312 -23.99 -3.39 -6.68
C GLY A 312 -23.63 -3.80 -8.10
N CYS A 313 -23.82 -5.05 -8.49
CA CYS A 313 -23.36 -5.54 -9.79
C CYS A 313 -24.31 -5.12 -10.95
N SER A 314 -24.38 -3.83 -11.31
CA SER A 314 -25.10 -3.34 -12.49
C SER A 314 -24.16 -2.74 -13.54
N ILE A 315 -24.62 -2.60 -14.79
CA ILE A 315 -23.83 -1.96 -15.85
C ILE A 315 -23.37 -0.55 -15.45
N GLU A 316 -24.26 0.25 -14.85
CA GLU A 316 -23.94 1.60 -14.34
C GLU A 316 -22.87 1.54 -13.25
N SER A 317 -23.00 0.63 -12.30
CA SER A 317 -22.00 0.43 -11.26
C SER A 317 -20.65 0.02 -11.83
N LEU A 318 -20.61 -0.85 -12.85
CA LEU A 318 -19.36 -1.23 -13.51
C LEU A 318 -18.73 -0.04 -14.24
N LYS A 319 -19.53 0.87 -14.83
CA LYS A 319 -19.04 2.12 -15.40
C LYS A 319 -18.42 3.03 -14.33
N VAL A 320 -19.06 3.16 -13.17
CA VAL A 320 -18.49 3.93 -12.04
C VAL A 320 -17.18 3.31 -11.55
N ILE A 321 -17.12 1.99 -11.42
CA ILE A 321 -15.88 1.26 -11.08
C ILE A 321 -14.80 1.55 -12.12
N ASN A 322 -15.14 1.54 -13.41
CA ASN A 322 -14.22 1.84 -14.49
C ASN A 322 -13.59 3.24 -14.35
N GLU A 323 -14.43 4.25 -14.14
CA GLU A 323 -14.00 5.64 -13.99
C GLU A 323 -13.19 5.90 -12.72
N ARG A 324 -13.56 5.28 -11.59
CA ARG A 324 -12.93 5.52 -10.29
C ARG A 324 -11.65 4.72 -10.10
N ILE A 325 -11.57 3.51 -10.65
CA ILE A 325 -10.50 2.54 -10.37
C ILE A 325 -9.66 2.31 -11.63
N TYR A 326 -10.22 1.73 -12.68
CA TYR A 326 -9.43 1.29 -13.84
C TYR A 326 -8.79 2.45 -14.59
N LYS A 327 -9.45 3.61 -14.65
CA LYS A 327 -8.85 4.86 -15.16
C LYS A 327 -7.55 5.25 -14.45
N ARG A 328 -7.47 5.01 -13.14
CA ARG A 328 -6.30 5.31 -12.29
C ARG A 328 -5.25 4.21 -12.36
N ILE A 329 -5.60 3.02 -12.84
CA ILE A 329 -4.65 1.90 -12.99
C ILE A 329 -4.05 1.92 -14.39
N SER A 330 -4.90 1.92 -15.42
CA SER A 330 -4.51 1.90 -16.82
C SER A 330 -5.56 2.60 -17.70
N PRO A 331 -5.22 3.73 -18.33
CA PRO A 331 -6.12 4.40 -19.28
C PRO A 331 -6.53 3.52 -20.46
N VAL A 332 -5.69 2.54 -20.85
CA VAL A 332 -6.00 1.61 -21.94
C VAL A 332 -7.11 0.64 -21.52
N GLU A 333 -7.05 0.14 -20.29
CA GLU A 333 -8.05 -0.77 -19.74
C GLU A 333 -9.39 -0.06 -19.53
N GLU A 334 -9.36 1.22 -19.16
CA GLU A 334 -10.57 2.03 -19.01
C GLU A 334 -11.38 2.11 -20.31
N VAL A 335 -10.71 2.34 -21.44
CA VAL A 335 -11.34 2.38 -22.76
C VAL A 335 -11.91 1.02 -23.15
N LEU A 336 -11.16 -0.06 -22.90
CA LEU A 336 -11.61 -1.42 -23.20
C LEU A 336 -12.89 -1.77 -22.43
N ILE A 337 -12.86 -1.58 -21.11
CA ILE A 337 -14.01 -1.84 -20.24
C ILE A 337 -15.21 -1.00 -20.66
N GLY A 338 -15.00 0.29 -20.93
CA GLY A 338 -16.06 1.21 -21.35
C GLY A 338 -16.79 0.72 -22.61
N ASN A 339 -16.03 0.32 -23.64
CA ASN A 339 -16.58 -0.20 -24.88
C ASN A 339 -17.39 -1.50 -24.67
N GLU A 340 -16.88 -2.46 -23.89
CA GLU A 340 -17.63 -3.71 -23.61
C GLU A 340 -18.95 -3.43 -22.89
N LEU A 341 -18.94 -2.53 -21.88
CA LEU A 341 -20.14 -2.16 -21.13
C LEU A 341 -21.16 -1.41 -21.98
N GLU A 342 -20.73 -0.56 -22.91
CA GLU A 342 -21.62 0.12 -23.86
C GLU A 342 -22.24 -0.83 -24.89
N GLN A 343 -21.48 -1.82 -25.36
CA GLN A 343 -22.02 -2.84 -26.25
C GLN A 343 -23.10 -3.67 -25.55
N ILE A 344 -22.84 -4.15 -24.34
CA ILE A 344 -23.82 -4.90 -23.55
C ILE A 344 -25.05 -4.05 -23.23
N GLY A 345 -24.86 -2.79 -22.83
CA GLY A 345 -25.96 -1.86 -22.55
C GLY A 345 -26.89 -1.65 -23.75
N ARG A 346 -26.36 -1.49 -24.96
CA ARG A 346 -27.17 -1.38 -26.18
C ARG A 346 -28.00 -2.63 -26.45
N GLN A 347 -27.43 -3.82 -26.23
CA GLN A 347 -28.13 -5.08 -26.46
C GLN A 347 -29.25 -5.30 -25.43
N ILE A 348 -29.02 -4.87 -24.18
CA ILE A 348 -30.05 -4.85 -23.14
C ILE A 348 -31.23 -3.96 -23.55
N ASP A 349 -30.95 -2.75 -24.03
CA ASP A 349 -32.00 -1.77 -24.38
C ASP A 349 -32.85 -2.22 -25.58
N GLU A 350 -32.29 -3.07 -26.46
CA GLU A 350 -33.00 -3.67 -27.61
C GLU A 350 -33.74 -4.98 -27.25
N TYR A 351 -33.43 -5.62 -26.12
CA TYR A 351 -33.95 -6.94 -25.76
C TYR A 351 -35.38 -6.86 -25.19
N GLN A 352 -36.30 -7.62 -25.79
CA GLN A 352 -37.72 -7.68 -25.40
C GLN A 352 -38.13 -8.96 -24.68
N GLY A 353 -37.18 -9.88 -24.42
CA GLY A 353 -37.48 -11.15 -23.77
C GLY A 353 -37.41 -11.08 -22.24
N ASP A 354 -37.53 -12.25 -21.61
CA ASP A 354 -37.53 -12.38 -20.15
C ASP A 354 -36.12 -12.51 -19.57
N PHE A 355 -36.01 -12.17 -18.29
CA PHE A 355 -34.83 -12.37 -17.45
C PHE A 355 -35.08 -13.52 -16.45
N PRO A 356 -34.05 -14.25 -15.99
CA PRO A 356 -32.63 -14.05 -16.27
C PRO A 356 -32.18 -14.61 -17.62
N ILE A 357 -31.18 -13.98 -18.25
CA ILE A 357 -30.61 -14.41 -19.53
C ILE A 357 -29.07 -14.37 -19.49
N THR A 358 -28.39 -15.33 -20.12
CA THR A 358 -26.93 -15.28 -20.27
C THR A 358 -26.51 -14.30 -21.36
N LEU A 359 -25.32 -13.72 -21.27
CA LEU A 359 -24.81 -12.85 -22.33
C LEU A 359 -24.67 -13.59 -23.65
N ASP A 360 -24.40 -14.90 -23.63
CA ASP A 360 -24.39 -15.72 -24.86
C ASP A 360 -25.75 -15.66 -25.58
N LYS A 361 -26.84 -15.95 -24.87
CA LYS A 361 -28.20 -15.91 -25.44
C LYS A 361 -28.59 -14.50 -25.89
N LEU A 362 -28.29 -13.48 -25.09
CA LEU A 362 -28.55 -12.08 -25.43
C LEU A 362 -27.89 -11.69 -26.77
N MET A 363 -26.70 -12.22 -27.04
CA MET A 363 -25.90 -11.87 -28.21
C MET A 363 -26.23 -12.73 -29.45
N VAL A 364 -26.92 -13.87 -29.28
CA VAL A 364 -27.30 -14.78 -30.38
C VAL A 364 -28.55 -14.28 -31.12
N ASP A 365 -29.50 -13.65 -30.42
CA ASP A 365 -30.78 -13.18 -30.99
C ASP A 365 -30.60 -12.13 -32.12
N LYS A 366 -29.44 -11.48 -32.23
CA LYS A 366 -29.14 -10.50 -33.29
C LYS A 366 -28.38 -11.06 -34.49
N TYR A 367 -27.68 -12.18 -34.36
CA TYR A 367 -26.76 -12.68 -35.38
C TYR A 367 -27.12 -14.05 -35.96
N GLY A 368 -28.22 -14.69 -35.52
CA GLY A 368 -28.76 -15.91 -36.13
C GLY A 368 -27.82 -17.12 -36.11
N ASN A 369 -26.72 -17.05 -35.36
CA ASN A 369 -25.74 -18.12 -35.26
C ASN A 369 -26.06 -18.93 -34.00
N ASN A 370 -26.59 -20.14 -34.19
CA ASN A 370 -26.70 -21.17 -33.17
C ASN A 370 -25.30 -21.59 -32.72
N GLY A 371 -24.69 -20.79 -31.84
CA GLY A 371 -23.41 -21.08 -31.21
C GLY A 371 -23.55 -22.36 -30.39
N LYS A 372 -22.76 -23.38 -30.75
CA LYS A 372 -22.65 -24.70 -30.09
C LYS A 372 -22.17 -24.67 -28.61
N TYR A 373 -22.19 -23.53 -27.94
CA TYR A 373 -21.60 -23.35 -26.60
C TYR A 373 -22.63 -23.18 -25.47
N ALA A 374 -23.93 -23.32 -25.75
CA ALA A 374 -24.97 -23.43 -24.73
C ALA A 374 -24.95 -24.80 -24.01
N GLY A 375 -23.82 -25.16 -23.41
CA GLY A 375 -23.72 -26.20 -22.40
C GLY A 375 -24.13 -25.62 -21.05
N VAL A 376 -25.44 -25.44 -20.85
CA VAL A 376 -25.98 -25.41 -19.48
C VAL A 376 -25.54 -26.70 -18.82
N VAL A 377 -24.88 -26.58 -17.67
CA VAL A 377 -24.53 -27.70 -16.78
C VAL A 377 -25.77 -28.56 -16.60
N ASP A 378 -25.82 -29.66 -17.34
CA ASP A 378 -26.82 -30.68 -17.17
C ASP A 378 -26.58 -31.27 -15.77
N LYS A 379 -27.63 -31.44 -14.97
CA LYS A 379 -27.57 -31.81 -13.53
C LYS A 379 -27.01 -33.23 -13.26
N GLY A 380 -26.20 -33.78 -14.15
CA GLY A 380 -25.56 -35.09 -14.03
C GLY A 380 -24.17 -35.19 -14.66
N ALA A 381 -23.54 -34.08 -15.08
CA ALA A 381 -22.16 -34.12 -15.56
C ALA A 381 -21.18 -34.34 -14.39
N SER A 382 -20.35 -35.38 -14.48
CA SER A 382 -19.24 -35.63 -13.56
C SER A 382 -18.31 -34.40 -13.48
N ASP A 383 -17.75 -34.12 -12.31
CA ASP A 383 -16.85 -32.98 -11.98
C ASP A 383 -15.69 -32.71 -12.97
N SER A 384 -15.44 -33.60 -13.94
CA SER A 384 -14.34 -33.54 -14.93
C SER A 384 -14.64 -32.80 -16.24
N GLN A 385 -15.86 -32.28 -16.46
CA GLN A 385 -16.20 -31.47 -17.66
C GLN A 385 -16.74 -30.07 -17.32
N LEU A 386 -16.19 -29.45 -16.27
CA LEU A 386 -16.42 -28.03 -16.03
C LEU A 386 -15.88 -27.24 -17.22
N ILE A 387 -16.76 -26.55 -17.96
CA ILE A 387 -16.35 -25.55 -18.95
C ILE A 387 -15.52 -24.53 -18.16
N HIS A 388 -14.22 -24.48 -18.42
CA HIS A 388 -13.35 -23.47 -17.86
C HIS A 388 -13.41 -22.23 -18.73
N ALA A 389 -13.50 -21.05 -18.09
CA ALA A 389 -13.41 -19.80 -18.81
C ALA A 389 -12.04 -19.69 -19.50
N ASP A 390 -12.03 -19.18 -20.73
CA ASP A 390 -10.79 -19.05 -21.50
C ASP A 390 -10.07 -17.77 -21.05
N LYS A 391 -8.79 -17.91 -20.67
CA LYS A 391 -7.99 -16.79 -20.16
C LYS A 391 -7.97 -15.60 -21.13
N ARG A 392 -7.80 -15.87 -22.43
CA ARG A 392 -7.66 -14.82 -23.45
C ARG A 392 -8.99 -14.14 -23.70
N VAL A 393 -10.07 -14.90 -23.78
CA VAL A 393 -11.43 -14.37 -23.95
C VAL A 393 -11.83 -13.52 -22.75
N MET A 394 -11.59 -14.00 -21.53
CA MET A 394 -11.83 -13.22 -20.30
C MET A 394 -11.08 -11.89 -20.32
N ILE A 395 -9.78 -11.87 -20.64
CA ILE A 395 -9.02 -10.63 -20.69
C ILE A 395 -9.52 -9.70 -21.81
N ALA A 396 -9.78 -10.24 -23.00
CA ALA A 396 -10.23 -9.47 -24.16
C ALA A 396 -11.60 -8.81 -23.95
N HIS A 397 -12.47 -9.41 -23.13
CA HIS A 397 -13.81 -8.93 -22.85
C HIS A 397 -13.97 -8.41 -21.41
N ALA A 398 -12.90 -7.96 -20.77
CA ALA A 398 -12.94 -7.38 -19.42
C ALA A 398 -13.66 -8.26 -18.37
N GLY A 399 -13.48 -9.58 -18.47
CA GLY A 399 -14.11 -10.59 -17.63
C GLY A 399 -15.57 -10.90 -17.96
N LEU A 400 -16.13 -10.29 -19.00
CA LEU A 400 -17.53 -10.44 -19.42
C LEU A 400 -17.71 -11.56 -20.44
N GLN A 401 -16.99 -12.67 -20.27
CA GLN A 401 -17.12 -13.83 -21.15
C GLN A 401 -18.56 -14.37 -21.11
N LYS A 402 -19.13 -14.53 -22.32
CA LYS A 402 -20.58 -14.65 -22.52
C LYS A 402 -21.22 -15.87 -21.84
N GLU A 403 -20.49 -16.97 -21.77
CA GLU A 403 -20.95 -18.23 -21.16
C GLU A 403 -20.98 -18.16 -19.63
N PHE A 404 -20.20 -17.24 -19.03
CA PHE A 404 -20.01 -17.15 -17.58
C PHE A 404 -20.72 -15.97 -16.94
N VAL A 405 -21.40 -15.13 -17.73
CA VAL A 405 -22.10 -13.94 -17.25
C VAL A 405 -23.57 -13.99 -17.62
N LYS A 406 -24.43 -13.63 -16.66
CA LYS A 406 -25.88 -13.50 -16.84
C LYS A 406 -26.41 -12.18 -16.33
N LEU A 407 -27.52 -11.76 -16.92
CA LEU A 407 -28.36 -10.68 -16.47
C LEU A 407 -29.49 -11.25 -15.62
N GLU A 408 -29.59 -10.84 -14.35
CA GLU A 408 -30.70 -11.24 -13.46
C GLU A 408 -31.95 -10.37 -13.65
N SER A 409 -31.73 -9.11 -14.00
CA SER A 409 -32.73 -8.14 -14.39
C SER A 409 -32.15 -7.27 -15.49
N SER A 410 -32.92 -6.31 -16.01
CA SER A 410 -32.53 -5.47 -17.15
C SER A 410 -31.08 -4.99 -17.07
N ARG A 411 -30.58 -4.56 -15.90
CA ARG A 411 -29.21 -4.03 -15.78
C ARG A 411 -28.34 -4.69 -14.71
N LYS A 412 -28.83 -5.72 -14.00
CA LYS A 412 -28.04 -6.43 -12.99
C LYS A 412 -27.25 -7.57 -13.64
N VAL A 413 -25.92 -7.44 -13.65
CA VAL A 413 -24.97 -8.39 -14.25
C VAL A 413 -24.29 -9.20 -13.15
N ILE A 414 -24.27 -10.52 -13.25
CA ILE A 414 -23.52 -11.38 -12.33
C ILE A 414 -22.85 -12.54 -13.05
N TYR A 415 -21.84 -13.12 -12.41
CA TYR A 415 -21.31 -14.40 -12.86
C TYR A 415 -22.31 -15.54 -12.62
N VAL A 416 -22.24 -16.58 -13.45
CA VAL A 416 -23.05 -17.81 -13.30
C VAL A 416 -22.50 -18.71 -12.17
N GLY A 417 -21.34 -18.37 -11.60
CA GLY A 417 -20.75 -19.02 -10.42
C GLY A 417 -19.91 -18.04 -9.60
N GLU A 418 -19.18 -18.58 -8.62
CA GLU A 418 -18.29 -17.78 -7.76
C GLU A 418 -17.15 -17.14 -8.56
N ALA A 419 -17.01 -15.82 -8.47
CA ALA A 419 -16.03 -15.05 -9.24
C ALA A 419 -14.59 -15.58 -9.04
N ALA A 420 -14.20 -15.86 -7.79
CA ALA A 420 -12.89 -16.41 -7.46
C ALA A 420 -12.65 -17.79 -8.11
N ALA A 421 -13.68 -18.64 -8.16
CA ALA A 421 -13.59 -19.97 -8.77
C ALA A 421 -13.43 -19.87 -10.29
N ILE A 422 -14.19 -18.98 -10.94
CA ILE A 422 -14.08 -18.72 -12.39
C ILE A 422 -12.69 -18.19 -12.73
N MET A 423 -12.19 -17.19 -11.99
CA MET A 423 -10.85 -16.64 -12.19
C MET A 423 -9.76 -17.70 -12.01
N LYS A 424 -9.87 -18.54 -10.97
CA LYS A 424 -8.93 -19.64 -10.73
C LYS A 424 -8.96 -20.66 -11.87
N GLY A 425 -10.14 -21.05 -12.34
CA GLY A 425 -10.31 -21.97 -13.47
C GLY A 425 -9.72 -21.43 -14.77
N ALA A 426 -9.78 -20.11 -14.98
CA ALA A 426 -9.20 -19.43 -16.14
C ALA A 426 -7.68 -19.15 -16.02
N GLY A 427 -7.04 -19.49 -14.90
CA GLY A 427 -5.64 -19.12 -14.66
C GLY A 427 -5.42 -17.60 -14.56
N LEU A 428 -6.41 -16.88 -14.02
CA LEU A 428 -6.43 -15.44 -13.79
C LEU A 428 -6.15 -15.09 -12.31
N ILE A 429 -5.47 -15.98 -11.57
CA ILE A 429 -4.97 -15.70 -10.23
C ILE A 429 -3.46 -15.50 -10.31
N LEU A 430 -2.97 -14.40 -9.75
CA LEU A 430 -1.54 -14.08 -9.69
C LEU A 430 -0.81 -15.08 -8.78
N ASN A 431 0.39 -15.48 -9.19
CA ASN A 431 1.29 -16.35 -8.44
C ASN A 431 2.73 -15.81 -8.45
#